data_AF-A0A1G5JS03-F1
#
_entry.id   AF-A0A1G5JS03-F1
#
_cell.length_a   1.000
_cell.length_b   1.000
_cell.length_c   1.000
_cell.angle_alpha   90.00
_cell.angle_beta   90.00
_cell.angle_gamma   90.00
#
_symmetry.space_group_name_H-M   'P 1'
#
loop_
_entity.id
_entity.type
_entity.pdbx_description
1 polymer ?
#
loop_
_entity_poly.entity_id
_entity_poly.type
_entity_poly.pdbx_seq_one_letter_code
_entity_poly.pdbx_strand_id
1 'polypeptide(L)' 'MSDVWANGGTGGTEMAYKVVEVAEGKSNKFKTLYDENESIKGKIIKIATEIYGADGVDFSKTA' A
#
# COMPACT_ATOMS: atom_id res chain seq x y z
N MET A 1 3.28 16.45 11.29
CA MET A 1 4.73 16.16 11.24
C MET A 1 5.01 15.14 12.35
N SER A 2 6.11 14.39 12.33
CA SER A 2 6.48 13.51 13.46
C SER A 2 7.90 13.83 13.89
N ASP A 3 8.06 14.22 15.15
CA ASP A 3 9.35 14.62 15.75
C ASP A 3 9.87 13.56 16.73
N VAL A 4 9.44 12.32 16.56
CA VAL A 4 9.77 11.18 17.44
C VAL A 4 11.26 10.95 17.62
N TRP A 5 12.07 11.31 16.61
CA TRP A 5 13.51 11.21 16.68
C TRP A 5 14.11 12.11 17.77
N ALA A 6 13.60 13.34 17.93
CA ALA A 6 14.10 14.31 18.90
C ALA A 6 13.41 14.20 20.27
N ASN A 7 12.10 13.90 20.27
CA ASN A 7 11.24 14.02 21.46
C ASN A 7 10.64 12.69 21.94
N GLY A 8 11.10 11.56 21.40
CA GLY A 8 10.58 10.23 21.72
C GLY A 8 9.07 10.13 21.50
N GLY A 9 8.36 9.43 22.40
CA GLY A 9 6.92 9.22 22.27
C GLY A 9 6.09 10.51 22.16
N THR A 10 6.50 11.58 22.84
CA THR A 10 5.76 12.87 22.80
C THR A 10 5.79 13.52 21.42
N GLY A 11 6.86 13.31 20.65
CA GLY A 11 6.98 13.80 19.27
C GLY A 11 6.07 13.08 18.27
N GLY A 12 5.43 11.98 18.67
CA GLY A 12 4.53 11.18 17.83
C GLY A 12 3.05 11.30 18.22
N THR A 13 2.71 12.00 19.29
CA THR A 13 1.35 12.03 19.85
C THR A 13 0.30 12.51 18.83
N GLU A 14 0.61 13.54 18.03
CA GLU A 14 -0.29 14.03 16.97
C GLU A 14 -0.55 12.95 15.90
N MET A 15 0.52 12.27 15.45
CA MET A 15 0.40 11.18 14.48
C MET A 15 -0.38 10.00 15.07
N ALA A 16 -0.19 9.69 16.36
CA ALA A 16 -0.91 8.64 17.04
C ALA A 16 -2.43 8.90 17.10
N TYR A 17 -2.85 10.12 17.45
CA TYR A 17 -4.27 10.49 17.43
C TYR A 17 -4.90 10.35 16.03
N LYS A 18 -4.18 10.77 14.97
CA LYS A 18 -4.63 10.60 13.58
C LYS A 18 -4.80 9.13 13.18
N VAL A 19 -3.89 8.25 13.63
CA VAL A 19 -4.01 6.81 13.39
C VAL A 19 -5.25 6.24 14.11
N VAL A 20 -5.48 6.62 15.37
CA VAL A 20 -6.68 6.22 16.13
C VAL A 20 -7.95 6.70 15.43
N GLU A 21 -8.01 7.96 15.01
CA GLU A 21 -9.15 8.53 14.29
C GLU A 21 -9.49 7.73 13.03
N VAL A 22 -8.49 7.39 12.20
CA VAL A 22 -8.69 6.58 11.00
C VAL A 22 -9.14 5.15 11.36
N ALA A 23 -8.58 4.56 12.41
CA ALA A 23 -8.94 3.21 12.85
C ALA A 23 -10.39 3.15 13.40
N GLU A 24 -10.84 4.18 14.11
CA GLU A 24 -12.18 4.27 14.69
C GLU A 24 -13.25 4.68 13.65
N GLY A 25 -12.86 5.37 12.56
CA GLY A 25 -13.75 5.88 11.50
C GLY A 25 -14.46 4.85 10.61
N LYS A 26 -14.33 3.54 10.89
CA LYS A 26 -15.10 2.41 10.31
C LYS A 26 -15.26 2.32 8.77
N SER A 27 -14.35 2.84 7.96
CA SER A 27 -14.39 2.67 6.49
C SER A 27 -13.18 1.95 5.91
N ASN A 28 -12.94 0.71 6.35
CA ASN A 28 -11.96 -0.16 5.70
C ASN A 28 -12.64 -0.97 4.58
N LYS A 29 -12.21 -0.77 3.33
CA LYS A 29 -12.60 -1.57 2.16
C LYS A 29 -11.41 -2.35 1.60
N PHE A 30 -10.55 -2.85 2.49
CA PHE A 30 -9.39 -3.64 2.11
C PHE A 30 -9.82 -4.81 1.20
N LYS A 31 -9.09 -4.95 0.10
CA LYS A 31 -9.12 -6.07 -0.81
C LYS A 31 -7.68 -6.38 -1.20
N THR A 32 -7.39 -7.63 -1.53
CA THR A 32 -6.11 -7.96 -2.17
C THR A 32 -6.05 -7.32 -3.56
N LEU A 33 -4.84 -7.04 -4.04
CA LEU A 33 -4.63 -6.43 -5.35
C LEU A 33 -5.08 -7.36 -6.50
N TYR A 34 -4.90 -8.66 -6.31
CA TYR A 34 -5.27 -9.71 -7.26
C TYR A 34 -5.75 -10.96 -6.53
N ASP A 35 -6.44 -11.84 -7.25
CA ASP A 35 -6.80 -13.17 -6.79
C ASP A 35 -5.60 -14.13 -6.88
N GLU A 36 -5.47 -15.04 -5.93
CA GLU A 36 -4.37 -16.01 -5.88
C GLU A 36 -4.39 -16.99 -7.07
N ASN A 37 -5.55 -17.20 -7.70
CA ASN A 37 -5.73 -18.10 -8.83
C ASN A 37 -5.51 -17.39 -10.18
N GLU A 38 -5.27 -16.08 -10.19
CA GLU A 38 -4.85 -15.38 -11.41
C GLU A 38 -3.52 -15.91 -11.95
N SER A 39 -3.37 -15.85 -13.27
CA SER A 39 -2.12 -16.21 -13.93
C SER A 39 -0.96 -15.38 -13.39
N ILE A 40 0.26 -15.94 -13.41
CA ILE A 40 1.47 -15.24 -12.97
C ILE A 40 1.63 -13.91 -13.73
N LYS A 41 1.42 -13.91 -15.05
CA LYS A 41 1.48 -12.69 -15.87
C LYS A 41 0.43 -11.65 -15.46
N GLY A 42 -0.81 -12.08 -15.17
CA GLY A 42 -1.88 -11.19 -14.70
C GLY A 42 -1.54 -10.49 -13.38
N LYS A 43 -0.97 -11.24 -12.42
CA LYS A 43 -0.51 -10.68 -11.14
C LYS A 43 0.58 -9.61 -11.34
N ILE A 44 1.55 -9.89 -12.21
CA ILE A 44 2.65 -8.94 -12.53
C ILE A 44 2.08 -7.67 -13.16
N ILE A 45 1.16 -7.80 -14.13
CA ILE A 45 0.54 -6.66 -14.81
C ILE A 45 -0.20 -5.78 -13.81
N LYS A 46 -1.02 -6.35 -12.90
CA LYS A 46 -1.75 -5.56 -11.90
C LYS A 46 -0.84 -4.78 -10.97
N ILE A 47 0.28 -5.35 -10.53
CA ILE A 47 1.26 -4.60 -9.74
C ILE A 47 1.83 -3.43 -10.57
N ALA A 48 2.25 -3.70 -11.81
CA ALA A 48 2.84 -2.68 -12.66
C ALA A 48 1.87 -1.53 -12.95
N THR A 49 0.62 -1.82 -13.29
CA THR A 49 -0.35 -0.80 -13.74
C THR A 49 -1.04 -0.09 -12.58
N GLU A 50 -1.41 -0.79 -11.50
CA GLU A 50 -2.18 -0.19 -10.40
C GLU A 50 -1.30 0.38 -9.28
N ILE A 51 -0.12 -0.19 -9.02
CA ILE A 51 0.78 0.28 -7.94
C ILE A 51 1.89 1.17 -8.48
N TYR A 52 2.54 0.78 -9.58
CA TYR A 52 3.64 1.58 -10.15
C TYR A 52 3.16 2.61 -11.18
N GLY A 53 1.93 2.47 -11.70
CA GLY A 53 1.36 3.39 -12.69
C GLY A 53 1.95 3.21 -14.09
N ALA A 54 2.41 2.02 -14.43
CA ALA A 54 2.90 1.70 -15.77
C ALA A 54 1.75 1.51 -16.78
N ASP A 55 2.02 1.72 -18.07
CA ASP A 55 1.06 1.45 -19.14
C ASP A 55 0.86 -0.06 -19.41
N GLY A 56 1.86 -0.88 -19.07
CA GLY A 56 1.84 -2.32 -19.32
C GLY A 56 3.16 -3.01 -18.92
N VAL A 57 3.32 -4.25 -19.35
CA VAL A 57 4.50 -5.07 -19.08
C VAL A 57 4.95 -5.79 -20.35
N ASP A 58 6.20 -5.57 -20.74
CA ASP A 58 6.85 -6.35 -21.80
C ASP A 58 7.61 -7.53 -21.20
N PHE A 59 7.30 -8.73 -21.70
CA PHE A 59 7.98 -9.96 -21.31
C PHE A 59 9.00 -10.35 -22.37
N SER A 60 10.24 -10.63 -21.94
CA SER A 60 11.27 -11.17 -22.84
C SER A 60 10.93 -12.62 -23.24
N LYS A 61 11.59 -13.13 -24.28
CA LYS A 61 11.34 -14.50 -24.78
C LYS A 61 11.64 -15.60 -23.75
N THR A 62 12.52 -15.32 -22.80
CA THR A 62 12.94 -16.27 -21.76
C THR A 62 12.08 -16.18 -20.50
N ALA A 63 11.10 -15.27 -20.47
CA ALA A 63 10.24 -14.99 -19.32
C ALA A 63 8.90 -15.75 -19.38
#